data_AF-A0A8H9IE51-F1
#
_entry.id   AF-A0A8H9IE51-F1
#
_cell.length_a   1.000
_cell.length_b   1.000
_cell.length_c   1.000
_cell.angle_alpha   90.00
_cell.angle_beta   90.00
_cell.angle_gamma   90.00
#
_symmetry.space_group_name_H-M   'P 1'
#
loop_
_entity.id
_entity.type
_entity.pdbx_description
1 polymer ?
#
loop_
_entity_poly.entity_id
_entity_poly.type
_entity_poly.pdbx_seq_one_letter_code
_entity_poly.pdbx_strand_id
1 'polypeptide(L)' 'MGETCGENRVAKLMKQAKLKANIGYKRRYFKSSTPHIAADNHLQQQFVVCEPDTAWVSDITYIKTYEGWLYLGSHAK' A
#
# COMPACT_ATOMS: atom_id res chain seq x y z
N MET A 1 24.64 -29.93 8.35
CA MET A 1 24.90 -30.76 7.16
C MET A 1 23.57 -31.09 6.51
N GLY A 2 23.46 -31.02 5.19
CA GLY A 2 22.25 -31.38 4.45
C GLY A 2 22.44 -32.71 3.72
N GLU A 3 21.39 -33.51 3.62
CA GLU A 3 21.39 -34.73 2.83
C GLU A 3 21.11 -34.41 1.36
N THR A 4 21.93 -34.94 0.45
CA THR A 4 21.71 -34.82 -0.99
C THR A 4 20.52 -35.71 -1.38
N CYS A 5 19.35 -35.10 -1.58
CA CYS A 5 18.13 -35.81 -1.94
C CYS A 5 17.55 -35.26 -3.25
N GLY A 6 17.14 -36.14 -4.15
CA GLY A 6 16.49 -35.77 -5.41
C GLY A 6 15.05 -35.32 -5.18
N GLU A 7 14.54 -34.44 -6.05
CA GLU A 7 13.20 -33.86 -5.97
C GLU A 7 12.09 -34.93 -5.82
N ASN A 8 12.21 -36.04 -6.57
CA ASN A 8 11.25 -37.15 -6.51
C ASN A 8 11.25 -37.86 -5.14
N ARG A 9 12.40 -37.94 -4.46
CA ARG A 9 12.51 -38.52 -3.12
C ARG A 9 11.83 -37.62 -2.10
N VAL A 10 12.08 -36.31 -2.19
CA VAL A 10 11.45 -35.30 -1.34
C VAL A 10 9.94 -35.32 -1.53
N ALA A 11 9.44 -35.33 -2.77
CA ALA A 11 8.01 -35.39 -3.07
C ALA A 11 7.33 -36.65 -2.48
N LYS A 12 7.98 -37.81 -2.59
CA LYS A 12 7.47 -39.06 -2.00
C LYS A 12 7.39 -38.98 -0.48
N LEU A 13 8.42 -38.44 0.18
CA LEU A 13 8.46 -38.27 1.63
C LEU A 13 7.39 -37.27 2.10
N MET A 14 7.23 -36.14 1.42
CA MET A 14 6.18 -35.16 1.72
C MET A 14 4.78 -35.78 1.61
N LYS A 15 4.53 -36.60 0.58
CA LYS A 15 3.25 -37.31 0.40
C LYS A 15 2.99 -38.30 1.53
N GLN A 16 3.99 -39.09 1.93
CA GLN A 16 3.88 -40.04 3.05
C GLN A 16 3.62 -39.32 4.38
N ALA A 17 4.29 -38.19 4.60
CA ALA A 17 4.15 -37.37 5.79
C ALA A 17 2.91 -36.45 5.77
N LYS A 18 2.10 -36.47 4.69
CA LYS A 18 0.95 -35.58 4.46
C LYS A 18 1.31 -34.08 4.60
N LEU A 19 2.54 -33.74 4.25
CA LEU A 19 3.05 -32.37 4.29
C LEU A 19 2.72 -31.65 2.98
N LYS A 20 2.22 -30.42 3.11
CA LYS A 20 1.99 -29.51 1.99
C LYS A 20 2.58 -28.15 2.31
N ALA A 21 3.13 -27.47 1.30
CA ALA A 21 3.59 -26.11 1.46
C ALA A 21 2.40 -25.22 1.87
N ASN A 22 2.54 -24.48 2.97
CA ASN A 22 1.61 -23.41 3.30
C ASN A 22 2.02 -22.17 2.49
N ILE A 23 1.67 -22.17 1.21
CA ILE A 23 1.84 -21.00 0.35
C ILE A 23 0.82 -19.97 0.86
N GLY A 24 1.31 -18.88 1.46
CA GLY A 24 0.46 -17.82 2.01
C GLY A 24 -0.55 -17.27 1.01
N TYR A 25 -1.54 -16.51 1.51
CA TYR A 25 -2.65 -15.98 0.71
C TYR A 25 -2.15 -15.41 -0.63
N LYS A 26 -2.57 -16.06 -1.72
CA LYS A 26 -2.39 -15.52 -3.08
C LYS A 26 -3.02 -14.13 -3.09
N ARG A 27 -2.20 -13.08 -3.20
CA ARG A 27 -2.66 -11.68 -3.18
C ARG A 27 -3.72 -11.53 -4.26
N ARG A 28 -4.98 -11.37 -3.86
CA ARG A 28 -6.05 -11.08 -4.82
C ARG A 28 -5.82 -9.66 -5.30
N TYR A 29 -5.59 -9.51 -6.60
CA TYR A 29 -5.70 -8.20 -7.23
C TYR A 29 -7.17 -7.78 -7.12
N PHE A 30 -7.43 -6.77 -6.28
CA PHE A 30 -8.72 -6.08 -6.32
C PHE A 30 -8.74 -5.25 -7.61
N LYS A 31 -9.73 -5.48 -8.48
CA LYS A 31 -10.05 -4.47 -9.50
C LYS A 31 -10.45 -3.21 -8.73
N SER A 32 -9.91 -2.05 -9.11
CA SER A 32 -10.43 -0.77 -8.64
C SER A 32 -11.94 -0.79 -8.90
N SER A 33 -12.73 -0.92 -7.83
CA SER A 33 -14.13 -0.52 -7.88
C SER A 33 -14.19 0.99 -7.93
N THR A 34 -15.35 1.50 -8.35
CA THR A 34 -15.75 2.88 -8.53
C THR A 34 -14.83 3.88 -7.81
N PRO A 35 -14.22 4.85 -8.52
CA PRO A 35 -13.44 5.89 -7.85
C PRO A 35 -14.30 6.47 -6.73
N HIS A 36 -13.69 6.68 -5.57
CA HIS A 36 -14.34 7.45 -4.52
C HIS A 36 -14.86 8.74 -5.17
N ILE A 37 -16.15 9.04 -4.98
CA ILE A 37 -16.72 10.32 -5.37
C ILE A 37 -15.91 11.34 -4.57
N ALA A 38 -14.93 11.96 -5.22
CA ALA A 38 -14.19 13.05 -4.64
C ALA A 38 -15.22 14.15 -4.36
N ALA A 39 -15.21 14.69 -3.14
CA ALA A 39 -16.01 15.87 -2.85
C ALA A 39 -15.71 16.95 -3.89
N ASP A 40 -16.72 17.75 -4.24
CA ASP A 40 -16.54 18.80 -5.22
C ASP A 40 -15.40 19.71 -4.79
N ASN A 41 -14.46 19.97 -5.71
CA ASN A 41 -13.35 20.88 -5.46
C ASN A 41 -13.90 22.31 -5.42
N HIS A 42 -14.31 22.75 -4.24
CA HIS A 42 -14.85 24.10 -4.02
C HIS A 42 -13.81 25.20 -4.24
N LEU A 43 -12.52 24.88 -4.10
CA LEU A 43 -11.44 25.86 -4.26
C LEU A 43 -11.14 26.16 -5.73
N GLN A 44 -11.31 25.18 -6.64
CA GLN A 44 -11.03 25.30 -8.08
C GLN A 44 -9.67 25.96 -8.44
N GLN A 45 -8.68 25.88 -7.53
CA GLN A 45 -7.39 26.58 -7.63
C GLN A 45 -7.48 28.13 -7.56
N GLN A 46 -8.60 28.69 -7.11
CA GLN A 46 -8.70 30.09 -6.68
C GLN A 46 -8.08 30.28 -5.28
N PHE A 47 -6.80 30.63 -5.25
CA PHE A 47 -6.08 30.97 -4.02
C PHE A 47 -6.19 32.46 -3.65
N VAL A 48 -6.87 33.27 -4.48
CA VAL A 48 -7.17 34.67 -4.20
C VAL A 48 -8.60 34.76 -3.69
N VAL A 49 -8.76 34.91 -2.38
CA VAL A 49 -10.06 35.06 -1.71
C VAL A 49 -10.21 36.48 -1.17
N CYS A 50 -11.41 37.05 -1.32
CA CYS A 50 -11.70 38.42 -0.91
C CYS A 50 -11.82 38.59 0.61
N GLU A 51 -12.13 37.51 1.34
CA GLU A 51 -12.33 37.52 2.78
C GLU A 51 -11.33 36.57 3.46
N PRO A 52 -10.73 36.99 4.59
CA PRO A 52 -9.88 36.10 5.38
C PRO A 52 -10.68 34.89 5.89
N ASP A 53 -9.99 33.77 6.16
CA ASP A 53 -10.58 32.56 6.75
C ASP A 53 -11.69 31.89 5.89
N THR A 54 -11.58 31.96 4.56
CA THR A 54 -12.52 31.33 3.61
C THR A 54 -11.96 30.13 2.86
N ALA A 55 -10.64 30.01 2.78
CA ALA A 55 -9.95 28.88 2.17
C ALA A 55 -8.73 28.49 3.00
N TRP A 56 -8.57 27.19 3.29
CA TRP A 56 -7.39 26.65 3.95
C TRP A 56 -6.81 25.52 3.09
N VAL A 57 -5.50 25.54 2.89
CA VAL A 57 -4.79 24.53 2.11
C VAL A 57 -3.70 23.89 2.98
N SER A 58 -3.68 22.56 2.99
CA SER A 58 -2.67 21.77 3.68
C SER A 58 -2.16 20.67 2.77
N ASP A 59 -0.84 20.54 2.69
CA ASP A 59 -0.16 19.51 1.94
C ASP A 59 0.43 18.46 2.89
N ILE A 60 0.35 17.19 2.50
CA ILE A 60 1.03 16.09 3.17
C ILE A 60 2.10 15.54 2.22
N THR A 61 3.36 15.73 2.59
CA THR A 61 4.50 15.23 1.84
C THR A 61 4.98 13.91 2.42
N TYR A 62 5.16 12.93 1.54
CA TYR A 62 5.65 11.59 1.89
C TYR A 62 7.14 11.53 1.57
N ILE A 63 7.97 11.34 2.60
CA ILE A 63 9.42 11.27 2.46
C ILE A 63 9.85 9.81 2.68
N LYS A 64 10.43 9.21 1.64
CA LYS A 64 10.93 7.83 1.70
C LYS A 64 12.31 7.80 2.35
N THR A 65 12.50 6.94 3.34
CA THR A 65 13.79 6.69 4.00
C THR A 65 14.17 5.21 3.94
N TYR A 66 15.39 4.87 4.37
CA TYR A 66 15.84 3.47 4.47
C TYR A 66 15.12 2.68 5.56
N GLU A 67 14.56 3.37 6.55
CA GLU A 67 13.85 2.78 7.69
C GLU A 67 12.32 2.78 7.52
N GLY A 68 11.79 3.48 6.51
CA GLY A 68 10.36 3.54 6.25
C GLY A 68 9.90 4.85 5.62
N TRP A 69 8.74 5.34 6.06
CA TRP A 69 8.12 6.56 5.56
C TRP A 69 8.02 7.60 6.67
N LEU A 70 8.42 8.83 6.36
CA LEU A 70 8.16 10.01 7.17
C LEU A 70 7.06 10.84 6.52
N TYR A 71 6.21 11.43 7.35
CA TYR A 71 5.07 12.22 6.94
C TYR A 71 5.28 13.67 7.40
N LEU A 72 5.38 14.59 6.44
CA LEU A 72 5.53 16.02 6.71
C LEU A 72 4.25 16.74 6.33
N GLY A 73 3.61 17.41 7.30
CA GLY A 73 2.46 18.27 7.05
C GLY A 73 2.89 19.73 6.95
N SER A 74 2.54 20.40 5.87
CA SER A 74 2.65 21.85 5.72
C SER A 74 1.25 22.44 5.55
N HIS A 75 0.97 23.51 6.27
CA HIS A 75 -0.28 24.26 6.13
C HIS A 75 0.07 25.69 5.70
N ALA A 76 -0.69 26.21 4.74
CA ALA A 76 -0.65 27.62 4.36
C ALA A 76 -1.88 28.32 4.96
N LYS A 77 -1.68 29.56 5.42
CA LYS A 77 -2.78 30.43 5.88
C LYS A 77 -3.20 31.35 4.74
#